data_AF-G0QSL9-F1
#
_entry.id   AF-G0QSL9-F1
#
_cell.length_a   1.000
_cell.length_b   1.000
_cell.length_c   1.000
_cell.angle_alpha   90.00
_cell.angle_beta   90.00
_cell.angle_gamma   90.00
#
_symmetry.space_group_name_H-M   'P 1'
#
loop_
_entity.id
_entity.type
_entity.pdbx_description
1 polymer ?
#
loop_
_entity_poly.entity_id
_entity_poly.type
_entity_poly.pdbx_seq_one_letter_code
_entity_poly.pdbx_strand_id
1 'polypeptide(L)'
;MEVIILQEELDKKLEQRQARETGICPIREELYEQCFDELIRQITIDCKQRGLLLVRVRDEFKNQLNAYKTLYESSIAYGMRKMIDSEQKKLI
;
A
#
# COMPACT_ATOMS: atom_id res chain seq x y z
N MET A 1 -8.46 21.52 14.20
CA MET A 1 -9.65 21.71 13.36
C MET A 1 -9.41 21.24 11.92
N GLU A 2 -8.20 21.40 11.35
CA GLU A 2 -7.85 20.92 9.99
C GLU A 2 -7.82 19.37 9.84
N VAL A 3 -7.29 18.65 10.84
CA VAL A 3 -7.15 17.18 10.78
C VAL A 3 -8.50 16.43 10.80
N ILE A 4 -9.51 16.99 11.49
CA ILE A 4 -10.84 16.37 11.57
C ILE A 4 -11.51 16.39 10.19
N ILE A 5 -11.38 17.49 9.46
CA ILE A 5 -11.92 17.63 8.10
C ILE A 5 -11.25 16.61 7.16
N LEU A 6 -9.92 16.45 7.26
CA LEU A 6 -9.19 15.47 6.46
C LEU A 6 -9.67 14.04 6.72
N GLN A 7 -9.96 13.70 7.97
CA GLN A 7 -10.53 12.40 8.34
C GLN A 7 -11.93 12.21 7.73
N GLU A 8 -12.82 13.19 7.89
CA GLU A 8 -14.18 13.13 7.33
C GLU A 8 -14.18 13.01 5.80
N GLU A 9 -13.28 13.71 5.12
CA GLU A 9 -13.11 13.61 3.66
C GLU A 9 -12.59 12.23 3.24
N LEU A 10 -11.64 11.66 3.99
CA LEU A 10 -11.13 10.31 3.73
C LEU A 10 -12.24 9.27 3.90
N ASP A 11 -12.99 9.33 5.00
CA ASP A 11 -14.08 8.39 5.30
C ASP A 11 -15.15 8.46 4.21
N LYS A 12 -15.54 9.67 3.80
CA LYS A 12 -16.48 9.88 2.69
C LYS A 12 -15.96 9.28 1.38
N LYS A 13 -14.68 9.48 1.04
CA LYS A 13 -14.08 8.92 -0.18
C LYS A 13 -14.00 7.39 -0.14
N LEU A 14 -13.70 6.81 1.02
CA LEU A 14 -13.66 5.35 1.22
C LEU A 14 -15.05 4.73 0.98
N GLU A 15 -16.10 5.34 1.53
CA GLU A 15 -17.49 4.90 1.33
C GLU A 15 -17.92 5.07 -0.13
N GLN A 16 -17.71 6.26 -0.71
CA GLN A 16 -18.09 6.56 -2.09
C GLN A 16 -17.43 5.64 -3.12
N ARG A 17 -16.17 5.27 -2.90
CA ARG A 17 -15.44 4.36 -3.77
C ARG A 17 -15.58 2.89 -3.38
N GLN A 18 -16.43 2.57 -2.39
CA GLN A 18 -16.68 1.21 -1.91
C GLN A 18 -15.38 0.45 -1.59
N ALA A 19 -14.46 1.12 -0.90
CA ALA A 19 -13.23 0.49 -0.44
C ALA A 19 -13.54 -0.67 0.51
N ARG A 20 -12.82 -1.78 0.37
CA ARG A 20 -12.99 -2.93 1.26
C ARG A 20 -12.41 -2.60 2.64
N GLU A 21 -13.15 -2.97 3.69
CA GLU A 21 -12.70 -2.83 5.08
C GLU A 21 -11.64 -3.85 5.49
N THR A 22 -11.53 -4.98 4.78
CA THR A 22 -10.58 -6.04 5.10
C THR A 22 -9.88 -6.56 3.85
N GLY A 23 -8.71 -7.17 4.05
CA GLY A 23 -7.87 -7.69 2.97
C GLY A 23 -7.21 -6.60 2.13
N ILE A 24 -6.57 -7.02 1.04
CA ILE A 24 -5.89 -6.11 0.10
C ILE A 24 -6.95 -5.36 -0.72
N CYS A 25 -6.86 -4.02 -0.70
CA CYS A 25 -7.77 -3.14 -1.41
C CYS A 25 -7.00 -1.97 -2.04
N PRO A 26 -6.87 -1.94 -3.39
CA PRO A 26 -6.12 -0.89 -4.08
C PRO A 26 -6.70 0.51 -3.88
N ILE A 27 -8.03 0.63 -3.85
CA ILE A 27 -8.73 1.90 -3.61
C ILE A 27 -8.36 2.46 -2.24
N ARG A 28 -8.35 1.59 -1.23
CA ARG A 28 -7.96 1.97 0.13
C ARG A 28 -6.50 2.37 0.18
N GLU A 29 -5.60 1.56 -0.39
CA GLU A 29 -4.16 1.87 -0.48
C GLU A 29 -3.94 3.27 -1.07
N GLU A 30 -4.57 3.59 -2.21
CA GLU A 30 -4.49 4.89 -2.87
C GLU A 30 -5.00 6.04 -1.98
N LEU A 31 -6.18 5.87 -1.35
CA LEU A 31 -6.77 6.93 -0.53
C LEU A 31 -5.97 7.22 0.74
N TYR A 32 -5.44 6.18 1.39
CA TYR A 32 -4.55 6.36 2.54
C TYR A 32 -3.20 6.94 2.14
N GLU A 33 -2.66 6.61 0.96
CA GLU A 33 -1.44 7.22 0.43
C GLU A 33 -1.63 8.74 0.24
N GLN A 34 -2.73 9.15 -0.40
CA GLN A 34 -3.06 10.58 -0.58
C GLN A 34 -3.25 11.30 0.76
N CYS A 35 -3.96 10.69 1.71
CA CYS A 35 -4.15 11.27 3.04
C CYS A 35 -2.81 11.43 3.78
N PHE A 36 -1.93 10.43 3.70
CA PHE A 36 -0.63 10.48 4.35
C PHE A 36 0.29 11.54 3.74
N ASP A 37 0.25 11.72 2.42
CA ASP A 37 0.98 12.80 1.75
C ASP A 37 0.49 14.19 2.18
N GLU A 38 -0.82 14.35 2.39
CA GLU A 38 -1.41 15.59 2.91
C GLU A 38 -1.02 15.84 4.39
N LEU A 39 -0.99 14.80 5.23
CA LEU A 39 -0.46 14.90 6.59
C LEU A 39 1.02 15.32 6.59
N ILE A 40 1.84 14.73 5.71
CA ILE A 40 3.24 15.12 5.54
C ILE A 40 3.33 16.59 5.13
N ARG A 41 2.49 17.07 4.20
CA ARG A 41 2.45 18.48 3.77
C ARG A 41 2.15 19.40 4.96
N GLN A 42 1.08 19.13 5.72
CA GLN A 42 0.70 19.93 6.89
C GLN A 42 1.80 19.95 7.95
N ILE A 43 2.37 18.79 8.28
CA ILE A 43 3.45 18.68 9.27
C ILE A 43 4.73 19.36 8.77
N THR A 44 5.02 19.35 7.47
CA THR A 44 6.18 20.05 6.90
C THR A 44 6.05 21.57 7.05
N ILE A 45 4.83 22.11 6.91
CA ILE A 45 4.54 23.54 7.13
C ILE A 45 4.77 23.92 8.60
N ASP A 46 4.32 23.08 9.53
CA ASP A 46 4.55 23.26 10.97
C ASP A 46 6.04 23.13 11.35
N CYS A 47 6.66 22.04 10.92
CA CYS A 47 8.06 21.71 11.21
C CYS A 47 8.67 20.86 10.10
N LYS A 48 9.49 21.51 9.26
CA LYS A 48 10.14 20.87 8.10
C LYS A 48 10.91 19.59 8.45
N GLN A 49 11.59 19.55 9.59
CA GLN A 49 12.39 18.40 10.02
C GLN A 49 11.50 17.18 10.31
N ARG A 50 10.34 17.39 10.93
CA ARG A 50 9.35 16.33 11.17
C ARG A 50 8.74 15.84 9.86
N GLY A 51 8.41 16.77 8.96
CA GLY A 51 7.96 16.44 7.61
C GLY A 51 8.96 15.57 6.84
N LEU A 52 10.24 15.96 6.83
CA LEU A 52 11.31 15.18 6.21
C LEU A 52 11.47 13.79 6.83
N LEU A 53 11.35 13.68 8.15
CA LEU A 53 11.40 12.38 8.82
C LEU A 53 10.26 11.47 8.36
N LEU A 54 9.03 12.01 8.28
CA LEU A 54 7.86 11.24 7.82
C LEU A 54 7.98 10.79 6.36
N VAL A 55 8.55 11.62 5.48
CA VAL A 55 8.87 11.23 4.09
C VAL A 55 9.77 10.00 4.08
N ARG A 56 10.84 10.00 4.87
CA ARG A 56 11.76 8.84 4.93
C ARG A 56 11.08 7.59 5.45
N VAL A 57 10.25 7.72 6.48
CA VAL A 57 9.48 6.59 7.03
C VAL A 57 8.52 6.05 5.96
N ARG A 58 7.80 6.92 5.24
CA ARG A 58 6.91 6.55 4.13
C ARG A 58 7.66 5.75 3.06
N ASP A 59 8.81 6.26 2.63
CA ASP A 59 9.57 5.67 1.53
C ASP A 59 10.16 4.30 1.94
N GLU A 60 10.58 4.15 3.19
CA GLU A 60 10.99 2.86 3.75
C GLU A 60 9.84 1.83 3.75
N PHE A 61 8.65 2.22 4.21
CA PHE A 61 7.47 1.35 4.16
C PHE A 61 7.09 0.95 2.73
N LYS A 62 7.17 1.88 1.77
CA LYS A 62 6.93 1.56 0.35
C LYS A 62 7.96 0.57 -0.20
N ASN A 63 9.24 0.75 0.15
CA ASN A 63 10.30 -0.19 -0.23
C ASN A 63 10.04 -1.59 0.35
N GLN A 64 9.69 -1.67 1.64
CA GLN A 64 9.39 -2.93 2.31
C GLN A 64 8.16 -3.62 1.69
N LEU A 65 7.10 -2.87 1.41
CA LEU A 65 5.89 -3.39 0.76
C LEU A 65 6.19 -3.94 -0.64
N ASN A 66 7.00 -3.22 -1.42
CA ASN A 66 7.42 -3.69 -2.75
C ASN A 66 8.24 -4.97 -2.67
N ALA A 67 9.16 -5.10 -1.71
CA ALA A 67 9.91 -6.33 -1.49
C ALA A 67 8.97 -7.52 -1.19
N TYR A 68 7.94 -7.32 -0.34
CA TYR A 68 6.93 -8.34 -0.10
C TYR A 68 6.11 -8.70 -1.34
N LYS A 69 5.70 -7.70 -2.15
CA LYS A 69 4.99 -7.94 -3.42
C LYS A 69 5.84 -8.79 -4.37
N THR A 70 7.12 -8.44 -4.56
CA THR A 70 8.06 -9.21 -5.39
C THR A 70 8.28 -10.63 -4.89
N LEU A 71 8.41 -10.82 -3.57
CA LEU A 71 8.57 -12.15 -2.97
C LEU A 71 7.32 -13.01 -3.19
N TYR A 72 6.13 -12.43 -3.05
CA TYR A 72 4.86 -13.10 -3.27
C TYR A 72 4.71 -13.54 -4.73
N GLU A 73 4.96 -12.64 -5.68
CA GLU A 73 4.95 -12.94 -7.12
C GLU A 73 5.95 -14.05 -7.48
N SER A 74 7.16 -13.98 -6.92
CA SER A 74 8.19 -15.01 -7.12
C SER A 74 7.75 -16.37 -6.58
N SER A 75 7.05 -16.38 -5.44
CA SER A 75 6.53 -17.60 -4.81
C SER A 75 5.44 -18.25 -5.65
N ILE A 76 4.52 -17.44 -6.21
CA ILE A 76 3.50 -17.92 -7.14
C ILE A 76 4.14 -18.51 -8.40
N ALA A 77 5.08 -17.78 -9.01
CA ALA A 77 5.77 -18.22 -10.22
C ALA A 77 6.55 -19.53 -10.00
N TYR A 78 7.16 -19.70 -8.83
CA TYR A 78 7.77 -20.98 -8.43
C TYR A 78 6.74 -22.11 -8.34
N GLY A 79 5.61 -21.88 -7.66
CA GLY A 79 4.53 -22.88 -7.54
C GLY A 79 3.99 -23.33 -8.90
N MET A 80 3.71 -22.38 -9.79
CA MET A 80 3.23 -22.67 -11.16
C MET A 80 4.22 -23.53 -11.95
N ARG A 81 5.52 -23.20 -11.92
CA ARG A 81 6.56 -24.00 -12.60
C ARG A 81 6.58 -25.44 -12.08
N LYS A 82 6.49 -25.63 -10.77
CA LYS A 82 6.47 -26.98 -10.17
C LYS A 82 5.24 -27.79 -10.55
N MET A 83 4.09 -27.17 -10.72
CA MET A 83 2.90 -27.85 -11.23
C MET A 83 3.11 -28.34 -12.66
N ILE A 84 3.59 -27.47 -13.55
CA ILE A 84 3.87 -27.81 -14.95
C ILE A 84 4.91 -28.93 -15.05
N ASP A 85 6.01 -28.83 -14.32
CA ASP A 85 7.06 -29.87 -14.27
C ASP A 85 6.49 -31.23 -13.83
N SER A 86 5.57 -31.22 -12.86
CA SER A 86 4.94 -32.45 -12.37
C SER A 86 3.98 -33.06 -13.38
N GLU A 87 3.28 -32.26 -14.17
CA GLU A 87 2.38 -32.75 -15.22
C GLU A 87 3.16 -33.36 -16.39
N GLN A 88 4.25 -32.72 -16.82
CA GLN A 88 5.12 -33.26 -17.86
C GLN A 88 5.71 -34.61 -17.47
N LYS A 89 6.12 -34.78 -16.21
CA LYS A 89 6.64 -36.06 -15.70
C LYS A 89 5.61 -37.19 -15.65
N LYS A 90 4.31 -36.90 -15.70
CA LYS A 90 3.25 -37.93 -15.78
C LYS A 90 3.01 -38.42 -17.20
N LEU A 91 3.47 -37.67 -18.21
CA LEU A 91 3.31 -37.97 -19.64
C LEU A 91 4.50 -38.76 -20.21
N ILE A 92 5.52 -39.03 -19.40
CA ILE A 92 6.74 -39.79 -19.71
C ILE A 92 6.73 -41.04 -18.84
#